data_AF-A0A6P7DEQ0-F1
#
_entry.id   AF-A0A6P7DEQ0-F1
#
_cell.length_a   1.000
_cell.length_b   1.000
_cell.length_c   1.000
_cell.angle_alpha   90.00
_cell.angle_beta   90.00
_cell.angle_gamma   90.00
#
_symmetry.space_group_name_H-M   'P 1'
#
loop_
_entity.id
_entity.type
_entity.pdbx_description
1 polymer ?
#
loop_
_entity_poly.entity_id
_entity_poly.type
_entity_poly.pdbx_seq_one_letter_code
_entity_poly.pdbx_strand_id
1 'polypeptide(L)'
;MAKEEPPSASKDLQELQRKLSLLIASVQSNSKVVSFMQSPVGQYLDRHPFLTLTLLVFVAVSAVPVGFFLLLVVLTSLAALVGVILLEGLVISVGGLSLLCVLCGLGFVSLVMSGTIMVSYMVVSSLINYWFSLRLLPQHNSSGDCPLAMKSAHIEGLYQE
;
A
#
# COMPACT_ATOMS: atom_id res chain seq x y z
N MET A 1 64.35 -25.05 -14.44
CA MET A 1 62.90 -24.91 -14.70
C MET A 1 62.19 -25.97 -13.88
N ALA A 2 61.67 -25.57 -12.72
CA ALA A 2 60.90 -26.43 -11.83
C ALA A 2 59.53 -26.68 -12.46
N LYS A 3 59.18 -27.95 -12.69
CA LYS A 3 57.88 -28.35 -13.21
C LYS A 3 57.11 -28.96 -12.05
N GLU A 4 56.60 -28.10 -11.20
CA GLU A 4 55.76 -28.47 -10.07
C GLU A 4 54.36 -28.87 -10.57
N GLU A 5 54.04 -30.13 -10.34
CA GLU A 5 52.78 -30.63 -9.78
C GLU A 5 51.42 -30.43 -10.51
N PRO A 6 50.81 -31.54 -10.98
CA PRO A 6 49.38 -31.76 -10.79
C PRO A 6 49.04 -33.14 -10.17
N PRO A 7 49.61 -33.56 -9.02
CA PRO A 7 49.22 -34.77 -8.30
C PRO A 7 48.05 -34.54 -7.32
N SER A 8 47.64 -33.29 -7.09
CA SER A 8 46.53 -32.92 -6.20
C SER A 8 45.15 -33.13 -6.85
N ALA A 9 44.99 -32.78 -8.12
CA ALA A 9 43.73 -32.95 -8.86
C ALA A 9 43.35 -34.43 -9.06
N SER A 10 44.32 -35.33 -9.24
CA SER A 10 44.06 -36.77 -9.38
C SER A 10 43.62 -37.41 -8.06
N LYS A 11 44.20 -36.98 -6.94
CA LYS A 11 43.80 -37.43 -5.59
C LYS A 11 42.39 -36.97 -5.23
N ASP A 12 42.04 -35.73 -5.58
CA ASP A 12 40.70 -35.18 -5.31
C ASP A 12 39.60 -35.87 -6.16
N LEU A 13 39.88 -36.14 -7.45
CA LEU A 13 38.99 -36.94 -8.30
C LEU A 13 38.83 -38.38 -7.80
N GLN A 14 39.90 -38.97 -7.27
CA GLN A 14 39.85 -40.32 -6.71
C GLN A 14 39.04 -40.37 -5.40
N GLU A 15 39.12 -39.32 -4.58
CA GLU A 15 38.28 -39.15 -3.38
C GLU A 15 36.82 -38.91 -3.76
N LEU A 16 36.54 -38.06 -4.75
CA LEU A 16 35.21 -37.87 -5.32
C LEU A 16 34.62 -39.17 -5.87
N GLN A 17 35.40 -39.98 -6.59
CA GLN A 17 34.98 -41.32 -7.03
C GLN A 17 34.65 -42.24 -5.84
N ARG A 18 35.44 -42.17 -4.77
CA ARG A 18 35.22 -42.96 -3.56
C ARG A 18 33.94 -42.53 -2.85
N LYS A 19 33.71 -41.23 -2.73
CA LYS A 19 32.50 -40.66 -2.14
C LYS A 19 31.26 -40.92 -2.99
N LEU A 20 31.36 -40.84 -4.31
CA LEU A 20 30.30 -41.24 -5.24
C LEU A 20 30.00 -42.72 -5.12
N SER A 21 31.01 -43.59 -5.06
CA SER A 21 30.82 -45.03 -4.85
C SER A 21 30.12 -45.33 -3.53
N LEU A 22 30.49 -44.63 -2.46
CA LEU A 22 29.83 -44.74 -1.16
C LEU A 22 28.39 -44.23 -1.21
N LEU A 23 28.12 -43.14 -1.92
CA LEU A 23 26.78 -42.58 -2.08
C LEU A 23 25.89 -43.52 -2.91
N ILE A 24 26.43 -44.11 -3.98
CA ILE A 24 25.74 -45.08 -4.84
C ILE A 24 25.41 -46.34 -4.03
N ALA A 25 26.36 -46.87 -3.26
CA ALA A 25 26.12 -48.00 -2.37
C ALA A 25 25.06 -47.68 -1.29
N SER A 26 25.04 -46.45 -0.79
CA SER A 26 24.04 -45.97 0.17
C SER A 26 22.65 -45.76 -0.44
N VAL A 27 22.58 -45.35 -1.70
CA VAL A 27 21.31 -45.21 -2.46
C VAL A 27 20.74 -46.57 -2.82
N GLN A 28 21.60 -47.53 -3.19
CA GLN A 28 21.22 -48.89 -3.57
C GLN A 28 20.79 -49.74 -2.36
N SER A 29 21.30 -49.44 -1.15
CA SER A 29 20.87 -50.10 0.10
C SER A 29 19.55 -49.56 0.66
N ASN A 30 19.04 -48.43 0.14
CA ASN A 30 17.75 -47.88 0.53
C ASN A 30 16.62 -48.65 -0.17
N SER A 31 15.79 -49.36 0.60
CA SER A 31 14.68 -50.17 0.12
C SER A 31 13.66 -49.41 -0.74
N LYS A 32 13.52 -48.08 -0.54
CA LYS A 32 12.65 -47.21 -1.35
C LYS A 32 13.12 -47.03 -2.80
N VAL A 33 14.42 -47.10 -3.08
CA VAL A 33 14.95 -46.90 -4.44
C VAL A 33 14.86 -48.20 -5.23
N VAL A 34 15.09 -49.33 -4.54
CA VAL A 34 14.91 -50.68 -5.06
C VAL A 34 13.43 -50.96 -5.41
N SER A 35 12.48 -50.49 -4.59
CA SER A 35 11.05 -50.65 -4.89
C SER A 35 10.58 -49.82 -6.09
N PHE A 36 11.22 -48.68 -6.36
CA PHE A 36 10.96 -47.89 -7.57
C PHE A 36 11.53 -48.55 -8.83
N MET A 37 12.72 -49.16 -8.76
CA MET A 37 13.27 -49.97 -9.88
C MET A 37 12.45 -51.24 -10.14
N GLN A 38 11.83 -51.83 -9.11
CA GLN A 38 10.92 -52.98 -9.24
C GLN A 38 9.50 -52.61 -9.68
N SER A 39 9.18 -51.33 -9.86
CA SER A 39 7.88 -50.92 -10.36
C SER A 39 7.73 -51.25 -11.87
N PRO A 40 6.50 -51.43 -12.38
CA PRO A 40 6.25 -51.77 -13.79
C PRO A 40 6.94 -50.84 -14.80
N VAL A 41 7.18 -49.57 -14.47
CA VAL A 41 7.96 -48.64 -15.31
C VAL A 41 9.46 -48.95 -15.29
N GLY A 42 10.03 -49.35 -14.15
CA GLY A 42 11.43 -49.77 -14.04
C GLY A 42 11.72 -51.10 -14.75
N GLN A 43 10.80 -52.05 -14.64
CA GLN A 43 10.92 -53.37 -15.31
C GLN A 43 10.67 -53.30 -16.83
N TYR A 44 9.91 -52.31 -17.31
CA TYR A 44 9.71 -52.04 -18.73
C TYR A 44 10.93 -51.34 -19.37
N LEU A 45 11.60 -50.47 -18.62
CA LEU A 45 12.87 -49.84 -19.00
C LEU A 45 14.04 -50.84 -19.00
N ASP A 46 14.08 -51.76 -18.03
CA ASP A 46 15.14 -52.79 -17.92
C ASP A 46 15.08 -53.82 -19.07
N ARG A 47 13.87 -54.15 -19.53
CA ARG A 47 13.64 -55.13 -20.60
C ARG A 47 14.00 -54.63 -22.00
N HIS A 48 14.13 -53.32 -22.21
CA HIS A 48 14.56 -52.71 -23.47
C HIS A 48 15.52 -51.53 -23.25
N PRO A 49 16.85 -51.76 -23.16
CA PRO A 49 17.84 -50.72 -22.89
C PRO A 49 17.84 -49.59 -23.94
N PHE A 50 17.43 -49.87 -25.17
CA PHE A 50 17.27 -48.87 -26.23
C PHE A 50 16.12 -47.88 -25.96
N LEU A 51 14.98 -48.38 -25.47
CA LEU A 51 13.81 -47.53 -25.15
C LEU A 51 14.15 -46.56 -24.02
N THR A 52 14.82 -47.05 -22.98
CA THR A 52 15.31 -46.24 -21.87
C THR A 52 16.26 -45.15 -22.33
N LEU A 53 17.23 -45.50 -23.18
CA LEU A 53 18.20 -44.55 -23.71
C LEU A 53 17.54 -43.49 -24.60
N THR A 54 16.60 -43.90 -25.47
CA THR A 54 15.83 -42.97 -26.32
C THR A 54 14.97 -42.04 -25.48
N LEU A 55 14.31 -42.54 -24.44
CA LEU A 55 13.46 -41.72 -23.57
C LEU A 55 14.30 -40.74 -22.72
N LEU A 56 15.47 -41.17 -22.25
CA LEU A 56 16.42 -40.32 -21.53
C LEU A 56 16.96 -39.19 -22.42
N VAL A 57 17.39 -39.53 -23.65
CA VAL A 57 17.85 -38.53 -24.63
C VAL A 57 16.71 -37.62 -25.04
N PHE A 58 15.49 -38.13 -25.22
CA PHE A 58 14.32 -37.33 -25.52
C PHE A 58 14.02 -36.34 -24.40
N VAL A 59 14.01 -36.79 -23.14
CA VAL A 59 13.82 -35.92 -21.97
C VAL A 59 14.96 -34.90 -21.86
N ALA A 60 16.21 -35.30 -22.06
CA ALA A 60 17.35 -34.38 -22.03
C ALA A 60 17.28 -33.31 -23.13
N VAL A 61 16.90 -33.72 -24.35
CA VAL A 61 16.77 -32.84 -25.51
C VAL A 61 15.51 -31.97 -25.42
N SER A 62 14.42 -32.47 -24.82
CA SER A 62 13.17 -31.73 -24.64
C SER A 62 13.19 -30.82 -23.41
N ALA A 63 13.98 -31.15 -22.37
CA ALA A 63 14.06 -30.36 -21.15
C ALA A 63 14.58 -28.94 -21.42
N VAL A 64 15.50 -28.77 -22.36
CA VAL A 64 16.05 -27.46 -22.73
C VAL A 64 14.96 -26.54 -23.33
N PRO A 65 14.24 -26.91 -24.42
CA PRO A 65 13.20 -26.06 -24.98
C PRO A 65 11.99 -25.91 -24.05
N VAL A 66 11.59 -26.96 -23.31
CA VAL A 66 10.47 -26.87 -22.35
C VAL A 66 10.83 -25.98 -21.17
N GLY A 67 12.04 -26.11 -20.62
CA GLY A 67 12.52 -25.27 -19.53
C GLY A 67 12.61 -23.81 -19.94
N PHE A 68 13.16 -23.54 -21.12
CA PHE A 68 13.22 -22.18 -21.67
C PHE A 68 11.82 -21.58 -21.88
N PHE A 69 10.88 -22.37 -22.40
CA PHE A 69 9.49 -21.93 -22.56
C PHE A 69 8.84 -21.58 -21.21
N LEU A 70 8.96 -22.46 -20.21
CA LEU A 70 8.44 -22.20 -18.87
C LEU A 70 9.07 -20.96 -18.24
N LEU A 71 10.38 -20.78 -18.41
CA LEU A 71 11.09 -19.61 -17.90
C LEU A 71 10.60 -18.32 -18.56
N LEU A 72 10.40 -18.31 -19.88
CA LEU A 72 9.79 -17.18 -20.58
C LEU A 72 8.37 -16.90 -20.10
N VAL A 73 7.53 -17.93 -19.97
CA VAL A 73 6.15 -17.77 -19.47
C VAL A 73 6.14 -17.15 -18.07
N VAL A 74 7.00 -17.62 -17.17
CA VAL A 74 7.12 -17.08 -15.81
C VAL A 74 7.61 -15.63 -15.84
N LEU A 75 8.64 -15.32 -16.63
CA LEU A 75 9.15 -13.96 -16.77
C LEU A 75 8.11 -13.01 -17.36
N THR A 76 7.41 -13.43 -18.41
CA THR A 76 6.36 -12.64 -19.05
C THR A 76 5.17 -12.44 -18.11
N SER A 77 4.78 -13.47 -17.35
CA SER A 77 3.73 -13.36 -16.33
C SER A 77 4.12 -12.39 -15.21
N LEU A 78 5.35 -12.48 -14.71
CA LEU A 78 5.88 -11.56 -13.70
C LEU A 78 5.93 -10.12 -14.24
N ALA A 79 6.41 -9.93 -15.47
CA ALA A 79 6.44 -8.63 -16.12
C ALA A 79 5.03 -8.07 -16.33
N ALA A 80 4.05 -8.90 -16.70
CA ALA A 80 2.65 -8.51 -16.84
C ALA A 80 2.05 -8.10 -15.48
N LEU A 81 2.29 -8.88 -14.42
CA LEU A 81 1.85 -8.56 -13.06
C LEU A 81 2.42 -7.21 -12.59
N VAL A 82 3.73 -7.00 -12.73
CA VAL A 82 4.38 -5.72 -12.40
C VAL A 82 3.79 -4.60 -13.25
N GLY A 83 3.58 -4.83 -14.55
CA GLY A 83 2.96 -3.87 -15.46
C GLY A 83 1.56 -3.45 -15.03
N VAL A 84 0.70 -4.39 -14.63
CA VAL A 84 -0.64 -4.11 -14.11
C VAL A 84 -0.58 -3.32 -12.82
N ILE A 85 0.28 -3.71 -11.87
CA ILE A 85 0.43 -3.00 -10.59
C ILE A 85 0.88 -1.55 -10.83
N LEU A 86 1.83 -1.32 -11.75
CA LEU A 86 2.29 0.02 -12.09
C LEU A 86 1.19 0.84 -12.80
N LEU A 87 0.45 0.23 -13.72
CA LEU A 87 -0.65 0.89 -14.43
C LEU A 87 -1.79 1.26 -13.47
N GLU A 88 -2.20 0.33 -12.61
CA GLU A 88 -3.21 0.56 -11.58
C GLU A 88 -2.76 1.68 -10.62
N GLY A 89 -1.53 1.60 -10.13
CA GLY A 89 -0.94 2.65 -9.29
C GLY A 89 -0.92 4.02 -9.98
N LEU A 90 -0.58 4.07 -11.26
CA LEU A 90 -0.60 5.31 -12.05
C LEU A 90 -2.02 5.85 -12.21
N VAL A 91 -2.99 5.00 -12.56
CA VAL A 91 -4.40 5.40 -12.73
C VAL A 91 -4.99 5.90 -11.42
N ILE A 92 -4.71 5.21 -10.31
CA ILE A 92 -5.14 5.63 -8.97
C ILE A 92 -4.45 6.95 -8.59
N SER A 93 -3.16 7.11 -8.89
CA SER A 93 -2.42 8.34 -8.58
C SER A 93 -2.97 9.53 -9.36
N VAL A 94 -3.17 9.39 -10.67
CA VAL A 94 -3.72 10.45 -11.54
C VAL A 94 -5.16 10.77 -11.14
N GLY A 95 -5.98 9.74 -10.91
CA GLY A 95 -7.35 9.91 -10.43
C GLY A 95 -7.40 10.59 -9.07
N GLY A 96 -6.56 10.17 -8.13
CA GLY A 96 -6.43 10.75 -6.80
C GLY A 96 -5.97 12.21 -6.84
N LEU A 97 -4.95 12.54 -7.64
CA LEU A 97 -4.49 13.92 -7.82
C LEU A 97 -5.59 14.80 -8.43
N SER A 98 -6.32 14.27 -9.42
CA SER A 98 -7.44 14.98 -10.04
C SER A 98 -8.57 15.24 -9.02
N LEU A 99 -8.94 14.24 -8.23
CA LEU A 99 -9.95 14.38 -7.18
C LEU A 99 -9.50 15.36 -6.09
N LEU A 100 -8.25 15.26 -5.63
CA LEU A 100 -7.67 16.20 -4.68
C LEU A 100 -7.67 17.62 -5.23
N CYS A 101 -7.33 17.80 -6.50
CA CYS A 101 -7.36 19.10 -7.18
C CYS A 101 -8.79 19.68 -7.20
N VAL A 102 -9.78 18.89 -7.61
CA VAL A 102 -11.19 19.33 -7.65
C VAL A 102 -11.72 19.63 -6.25
N LEU A 103 -11.47 18.76 -5.28
CA LEU A 103 -11.86 18.96 -3.88
C LEU A 103 -11.21 20.23 -3.29
N CYS A 104 -9.93 20.45 -3.59
CA CYS A 104 -9.21 21.65 -3.15
C CYS A 104 -9.79 22.92 -3.79
N GLY A 105 -10.05 22.90 -5.10
CA GLY A 105 -10.68 24.02 -5.81
C GLY A 105 -12.08 24.33 -5.27
N LEU A 106 -12.91 23.31 -5.08
CA LEU A 106 -14.23 23.46 -4.46
C LEU A 106 -14.14 23.96 -3.02
N GLY A 107 -13.18 23.47 -2.23
CA GLY A 107 -12.94 23.93 -0.87
C GLY A 107 -12.54 25.40 -0.82
N PHE A 108 -11.65 25.83 -1.71
CA PHE A 108 -11.26 27.24 -1.80
C PHE A 108 -12.43 28.14 -2.21
N VAL A 109 -13.19 27.75 -3.24
CA VAL A 109 -14.39 28.49 -3.67
C VAL A 109 -15.41 28.56 -2.53
N SER A 110 -15.63 27.45 -1.82
CA SER A 110 -16.52 27.40 -0.66
C SER A 110 -16.06 28.33 0.45
N LEU A 111 -14.76 28.38 0.75
CA LEU A 111 -14.19 29.25 1.77
C LEU A 111 -14.32 30.73 1.39
N VAL A 112 -14.09 31.07 0.12
CA VAL A 112 -14.31 32.43 -0.39
C VAL A 112 -15.79 32.81 -0.28
N MET A 113 -16.70 31.96 -0.76
CA MET A 113 -18.14 32.23 -0.68
C MET A 113 -18.62 32.37 0.76
N SER A 114 -18.24 31.44 1.64
CA SER A 114 -18.56 31.49 3.07
C SER A 114 -17.99 32.76 3.73
N GLY A 115 -16.73 33.11 3.44
CA GLY A 115 -16.10 34.33 3.94
C GLY A 115 -16.83 35.59 3.48
N THR A 116 -17.20 35.67 2.19
CA THR A 116 -17.96 36.82 1.67
C THR A 116 -19.34 36.94 2.30
N ILE A 117 -20.05 35.82 2.50
CA ILE A 117 -21.35 35.81 3.19
C ILE A 117 -21.18 36.25 4.64
N MET A 118 -20.14 35.80 5.35
CA MET A 118 -19.90 36.20 6.73
C MET A 118 -19.54 37.68 6.87
N VAL A 119 -18.64 38.20 6.02
CA VAL A 119 -18.26 39.62 6.02
C VAL A 119 -19.46 40.49 5.66
N SER A 120 -20.21 40.12 4.61
CA SER A 120 -21.41 40.86 4.23
C SER A 120 -22.48 40.82 5.33
N TYR A 121 -22.69 39.68 5.99
CA TYR A 121 -23.58 39.58 7.14
C TYR A 121 -23.15 40.51 8.28
N MET A 122 -21.86 40.54 8.62
CA MET A 122 -21.33 41.42 9.68
C MET A 122 -21.48 42.90 9.32
N VAL A 123 -21.18 43.27 8.08
CA VAL A 123 -21.32 44.66 7.60
C VAL A 123 -22.79 45.09 7.61
N VAL A 124 -23.69 44.27 7.07
CA VAL A 124 -25.13 44.54 7.03
C VAL A 124 -25.71 44.60 8.45
N SER A 125 -25.35 43.65 9.32
CA SER A 125 -25.77 43.65 10.72
C SER A 125 -25.28 44.89 11.46
N SER A 126 -24.04 45.31 11.22
CA SER A 126 -23.49 46.54 11.79
C SER A 126 -24.23 47.76 11.26
N LEU A 127 -24.50 47.84 9.95
CA LEU A 127 -25.21 48.96 9.33
C LEU A 127 -26.65 49.08 9.85
N ILE A 128 -27.35 47.95 10.00
CA ILE A 128 -28.69 47.89 10.59
C ILE A 128 -28.65 48.34 12.06
N ASN A 129 -27.67 47.88 12.83
CA ASN A 129 -27.51 48.28 14.22
C ASN A 129 -27.23 49.79 14.35
N TYR A 130 -26.32 50.34 13.55
CA TYR A 130 -26.08 51.79 13.48
C TYR A 130 -27.33 52.55 13.08
N TRP A 131 -28.06 52.09 12.08
CA TRP A 131 -29.26 52.77 11.60
C TRP A 131 -30.40 52.71 12.63
N PHE A 132 -30.55 51.59 13.33
CA PHE A 132 -31.50 51.44 14.44
C PHE A 132 -31.12 52.33 15.62
N SER A 133 -29.84 52.37 16.03
CA SER A 133 -29.35 53.31 17.04
C SER A 133 -29.53 54.77 16.65
N LEU A 134 -29.29 55.13 15.38
CA LEU A 134 -29.48 56.48 14.86
C LEU A 134 -30.96 56.88 14.82
N ARG A 135 -31.87 55.92 14.58
CA ARG A 135 -33.32 56.15 14.57
C ARG A 135 -33.94 56.21 15.98
N LEU A 136 -33.24 55.71 17.01
CA LEU A 136 -33.60 55.85 18.43
C LEU A 136 -33.10 57.16 19.06
N LEU A 137 -32.06 57.78 18.49
CA LEU A 137 -31.48 59.04 19.00
C LEU A 137 -32.36 60.32 18.84
N PRO A 138 -33.32 60.45 17.90
CA PRO A 138 -34.19 61.63 17.85
C PRO A 138 -35.16 61.71 19.04
N GLN A 139 -35.29 60.65 19.83
CA GLN A 139 -36.24 60.54 20.95
C GLN A 139 -35.59 60.74 22.34
N HIS A 140 -34.38 61.32 22.41
CA HIS A 140 -33.77 61.77 23.67
C HIS A 140 -33.36 63.26 23.63
N ASN A 141 -33.90 64.08 22.74
CA ASN A 141 -33.59 65.53 22.73
C ASN A 141 -34.84 66.42 22.67
N SER A 142 -35.98 65.91 23.15
CA SER A 142 -37.21 66.71 23.32
C SER A 142 -37.94 66.32 24.61
N SER A 143 -37.24 66.39 25.75
CA SER A 143 -37.90 66.54 27.05
C SER A 143 -36.93 67.24 27.99
N GLY A 144 -36.81 68.56 27.81
CA GLY A 144 -36.49 69.41 28.94
C GLY A 144 -37.57 69.22 30.00
N ASP A 145 -37.16 69.07 31.25
CA ASP A 145 -37.55 69.93 32.37
C ASP A 145 -37.44 69.17 33.71
N CYS A 146 -36.54 69.65 34.56
CA CYS A 146 -36.62 69.43 36.01
C CYS A 146 -37.95 70.01 36.54
N PRO A 147 -38.48 69.44 37.63
CA PRO A 147 -38.58 70.30 38.80
C PRO A 147 -38.17 69.62 40.11
N LEU A 148 -37.41 70.40 40.87
CA LEU A 148 -37.32 70.43 42.33
C LEU A 148 -38.71 70.34 42.99
N ALA A 149 -38.93 69.37 43.87
CA ALA A 149 -39.87 69.51 44.99
C ALA A 149 -39.52 68.53 46.11
N MET A 150 -39.00 69.12 47.18
CA MET A 150 -38.63 68.56 48.47
C MET A 150 -39.86 68.23 49.34
N LYS A 151 -39.62 67.36 50.34
CA LYS A 151 -40.30 67.23 51.66
C LYS A 151 -41.24 66.01 51.82
N SER A 152 -40.76 64.94 52.46
CA SER A 152 -40.80 64.62 53.91
C SER A 152 -42.21 64.40 54.47
N ALA A 153 -42.52 63.17 54.88
CA ALA A 153 -42.52 62.80 56.30
C ALA A 153 -43.11 61.38 56.52
N HIS A 154 -42.44 60.65 57.42
CA HIS A 154 -43.03 59.84 58.48
C HIS A 154 -43.19 58.32 58.28
N ILE A 155 -43.00 57.63 59.41
CA ILE A 155 -43.00 56.18 59.69
C ILE A 155 -41.59 55.58 59.50
N GLU A 156 -40.67 55.60 60.47
CA GLU A 156 -40.78 55.30 61.90
C GLU A 156 -41.64 54.08 62.21
N GLY A 157 -41.01 52.92 62.07
CA GLY A 157 -41.38 51.62 62.63
C GLY A 157 -40.34 50.60 62.15
N LEU A 158 -39.61 49.87 62.98
CA LEU A 158 -39.63 49.71 64.43
C LEU A 158 -38.32 48.98 64.76
N TYR A 159 -37.53 49.54 65.66
CA TYR A 159 -36.52 48.78 66.42
C TYR A 159 -37.26 48.05 67.53
N GLN A 160 -37.31 46.72 67.49
CA GLN A 160 -37.43 45.74 68.59
C GLN A 160 -37.57 44.34 67.94
N GLU A 161 -36.80 43.31 68.24
CA GLU A 161 -35.98 42.95 69.41
C GLU A 161 -34.59 42.42 69.01
#